data_AF-A0AA90ZDX4-F1
#
_entry.id   AF-A0AA90ZDX4-F1
#
_cell.length_a   1.000
_cell.length_b   1.000
_cell.length_c   1.000
_cell.angle_alpha   90.00
_cell.angle_beta   90.00
_cell.angle_gamma   90.00
#
_symmetry.space_group_name_H-M   'P 1'
#
loop_
_entity.id
_entity.type
_entity.pdbx_description
1 polymer ?
#
loop_
_entity_poly.entity_id
_entity_poly.type
_entity_poly.pdbx_seq_one_letter_code
_entity_poly.pdbx_strand_id
1 'polypeptide(L)'
;MVSMDDVNLNLESEDPSADSSKKRTRNVTKLEYPLPNGKIDQNHRKIMITHFMLTRNGNGIVTYKDFSPTSLGFSNTSISSDLKFFESIGLIKSPKNSYYELTEVGYNFADKLMYDRTDEAKQILKKILVDSWFYKKAETYLAINDSASFKDMVHEFAHAAKAEIPKHQRNLKILVDYLVFANLLTSTDDDMVTLSNGFDISEKTDVPEKSTEKLYDNDSLTSAIKSIRKETSIETVDQEPLIATLKVNNPSASTNINVDISISLEITPDMTPDDIKGKLDAIISSLKDQE
;
A
#
# COMPACT_ATOMS: atom_id res chain seq x y z
N MET A 1 -20.18 -40.31 81.72
CA MET A 1 -20.65 -40.83 80.42
C MET A 1 -19.96 -39.97 79.37
N VAL A 2 -18.83 -40.43 78.81
CA VAL A 2 -18.71 -41.08 77.49
C VAL A 2 -19.09 -40.06 76.39
N SER A 3 -18.29 -39.65 75.41
CA SER A 3 -17.07 -40.13 74.74
C SER A 3 -16.52 -38.92 73.93
N MET A 4 -15.21 -38.60 73.89
CA MET A 4 -14.23 -39.06 72.89
C MET A 4 -14.83 -39.54 71.57
N ASP A 5 -14.69 -38.74 70.51
CA ASP A 5 -14.41 -39.24 69.17
C ASP A 5 -13.60 -38.21 68.38
N ASP A 6 -12.38 -38.63 68.05
CA ASP A 6 -11.46 -38.04 67.09
C ASP A 6 -12.06 -38.09 65.68
N VAL A 7 -12.00 -36.98 64.93
CA VAL A 7 -12.13 -37.02 63.46
C VAL A 7 -11.05 -36.16 62.81
N ASN A 8 -9.91 -36.82 62.66
CA ASN A 8 -9.10 -36.94 61.44
C ASN A 8 -9.05 -35.73 60.48
N LEU A 9 -7.94 -34.98 60.59
CA LEU A 9 -7.40 -34.11 59.55
C LEU A 9 -6.87 -34.97 58.40
N ASN A 10 -7.67 -35.20 57.37
CA ASN A 10 -7.16 -35.74 56.10
C ASN A 10 -6.89 -34.57 55.14
N LEU A 11 -5.62 -34.21 55.08
CA LEU A 11 -5.01 -33.33 54.09
C LEU A 11 -4.96 -34.09 52.76
N GLU A 12 -5.99 -33.98 51.93
CA GLU A 12 -5.86 -34.29 50.50
C GLU A 12 -5.60 -32.99 49.75
N SER A 13 -4.34 -32.84 49.36
CA SER A 13 -3.85 -31.86 48.41
C SER A 13 -4.47 -32.14 47.04
N GLU A 14 -5.56 -31.46 46.72
CA GLU A 14 -5.99 -31.32 45.32
C GLU A 14 -5.01 -30.38 44.62
N ASP A 15 -4.20 -30.99 43.76
CA ASP A 15 -3.28 -30.38 42.83
C ASP A 15 -4.07 -29.60 41.76
N PRO A 16 -4.06 -28.24 41.71
CA PRO A 16 -4.78 -27.48 40.70
C PRO A 16 -3.91 -27.38 39.43
N SER A 17 -3.50 -28.53 38.88
CA SER A 17 -2.62 -28.61 37.71
C SER A 17 -3.30 -29.36 36.57
N ALA A 18 -4.45 -28.81 36.12
CA ALA A 18 -5.03 -29.17 34.82
C ALA A 18 -5.95 -28.06 34.31
N ASP A 19 -5.51 -26.79 34.35
CA ASP A 19 -6.17 -25.74 33.57
C ASP A 19 -5.80 -25.94 32.10
N SER A 20 -6.53 -26.83 31.44
CA SER A 20 -6.46 -27.05 30.00
C SER A 20 -6.80 -25.73 29.32
N SER A 21 -5.77 -25.05 28.83
CA SER A 21 -5.88 -23.83 28.02
C SER A 21 -6.79 -24.08 26.81
N LYS A 22 -8.09 -23.86 26.99
CA LYS A 22 -9.07 -23.87 25.90
C LYS A 22 -8.65 -22.77 24.94
N LYS A 23 -7.99 -23.15 23.84
CA LYS A 23 -7.64 -22.28 22.72
C LYS A 23 -8.93 -21.56 22.31
N ARG A 24 -9.04 -20.27 22.66
CA ARG A 24 -10.15 -19.42 22.26
C ARG A 24 -10.18 -19.41 20.73
N THR A 25 -11.14 -20.11 20.14
CA THR A 25 -11.42 -20.03 18.72
C THR A 25 -11.90 -18.62 18.42
N ARG A 26 -11.03 -17.82 17.79
CA ARG A 26 -11.35 -16.45 17.40
C ARG A 26 -12.49 -16.53 16.37
N ASN A 27 -13.67 -16.03 16.72
CA ASN A 27 -14.74 -15.87 15.76
C ASN A 27 -14.35 -14.72 14.81
N VAL A 28 -13.92 -15.06 13.60
CA VAL A 28 -13.51 -14.11 12.56
C VAL A 28 -14.70 -13.89 11.64
N THR A 29 -15.21 -12.67 11.60
CA THR A 29 -16.29 -12.26 10.70
C THR A 29 -15.83 -12.46 9.25
N LYS A 30 -16.59 -13.22 8.46
CA LYS A 30 -16.30 -13.44 7.04
C LYS A 30 -16.83 -12.24 6.23
N LEU A 31 -15.91 -11.43 5.70
CA LEU A 31 -16.23 -10.28 4.86
C LEU A 31 -16.51 -10.71 3.42
N GLU A 32 -17.42 -10.00 2.75
CA GLU A 32 -17.70 -10.18 1.31
C GLU A 32 -16.58 -9.55 0.47
N TYR A 33 -16.11 -8.37 0.88
CA TYR A 33 -15.06 -7.62 0.19
C TYR A 33 -13.89 -7.33 1.14
N PRO A 34 -12.65 -7.31 0.63
CA PRO A 34 -11.50 -6.89 1.43
C PRO A 34 -11.62 -5.41 1.77
N LEU A 35 -11.31 -5.07 3.03
CA LEU A 35 -11.36 -3.69 3.49
C LEU A 35 -9.94 -3.13 3.64
N PRO A 36 -9.71 -1.86 3.24
CA PRO A 36 -8.44 -1.19 3.45
C PRO A 36 -8.19 -0.95 4.94
N ASN A 37 -6.93 -0.76 5.33
CA ASN A 37 -6.49 -0.44 6.68
C ASN A 37 -5.50 0.75 6.66
N GLY A 38 -5.48 1.57 7.70
CA GLY A 38 -4.57 2.73 7.76
C GLY A 38 -5.15 3.99 7.12
N LYS A 39 -4.32 4.77 6.43
CA LYS A 39 -4.70 6.03 5.76
C LYS A 39 -4.12 6.07 4.35
N ILE A 40 -4.84 6.69 3.41
CA ILE A 40 -4.42 6.78 2.01
C ILE A 40 -3.08 7.51 1.84
N ASP A 41 -2.93 8.68 2.46
CA ASP A 41 -1.73 9.53 2.33
C ASP A 41 -0.50 8.98 3.06
N GLN A 42 -0.67 7.99 3.93
CA GLN A 42 0.40 7.43 4.76
C GLN A 42 0.67 5.97 4.40
N ASN A 43 -0.22 5.07 4.81
CA ASN A 43 -0.04 3.63 4.67
C ASN A 43 -0.05 3.22 3.21
N HIS A 44 -1.11 3.60 2.50
CA HIS A 44 -1.31 3.14 1.13
C HIS A 44 -0.32 3.76 0.18
N ARG A 45 -0.06 5.06 0.32
CA ARG A 45 1.00 5.76 -0.42
C ARG A 45 2.35 5.06 -0.25
N LYS A 46 2.77 4.77 0.99
CA LYS A 46 4.04 4.08 1.25
C LYS A 46 4.08 2.68 0.62
N ILE A 47 3.04 1.87 0.79
CA ILE A 47 2.99 0.52 0.22
C ILE A 47 3.10 0.57 -1.31
N MET A 48 2.36 1.47 -1.97
CA MET A 48 2.39 1.60 -3.44
C MET A 48 3.75 2.09 -3.94
N ILE A 49 4.35 3.10 -3.31
CA ILE A 49 5.68 3.60 -3.67
C ILE A 49 6.74 2.50 -3.48
N THR A 50 6.71 1.78 -2.35
CA THR A 50 7.63 0.66 -2.12
C THR A 50 7.47 -0.43 -3.17
N HIS A 51 6.23 -0.79 -3.53
CA HIS A 51 5.98 -1.78 -4.57
C HIS A 51 6.57 -1.31 -5.92
N PHE A 52 6.40 -0.03 -6.26
CA PHE A 52 6.95 0.55 -7.49
C PHE A 52 8.48 0.52 -7.50
N MET A 53 9.14 0.92 -6.40
CA MET A 53 10.61 0.89 -6.32
C MET A 53 11.17 -0.52 -6.48
N LEU A 54 10.55 -1.52 -5.83
CA LEU A 54 10.95 -2.92 -5.98
C LEU A 54 10.78 -3.41 -7.42
N THR A 55 9.66 -3.05 -8.06
CA THR A 55 9.35 -3.40 -9.46
C THR A 55 10.37 -2.78 -10.42
N ARG A 56 10.66 -1.49 -10.25
CA ARG A 56 11.61 -0.74 -11.08
C ARG A 56 13.04 -1.27 -10.96
N ASN A 57 13.42 -1.77 -9.78
CA ASN A 57 14.75 -2.31 -9.51
C ASN A 57 14.92 -3.79 -9.95
N GLY A 58 14.01 -4.30 -10.78
CA GLY A 58 14.12 -5.63 -11.41
C GLY A 58 13.28 -6.73 -10.75
N ASN A 59 12.69 -6.48 -9.57
CA ASN A 59 11.77 -7.42 -8.93
C ASN A 59 10.34 -7.10 -9.37
N GLY A 60 10.01 -7.42 -10.63
CA GLY A 60 8.67 -7.22 -11.18
C GLY A 60 7.55 -7.92 -10.38
N ILE A 61 7.92 -8.96 -9.61
CA ILE A 61 7.06 -9.70 -8.69
C ILE A 61 7.60 -9.51 -7.29
N VAL A 62 6.73 -9.06 -6.38
CA VAL A 62 7.07 -8.89 -4.96
C VAL A 62 6.25 -9.84 -4.11
N THR A 63 6.77 -10.15 -2.94
CA THR A 63 6.09 -10.92 -1.90
C THR A 63 5.76 -10.03 -0.72
N TYR A 64 4.84 -10.48 0.13
CA TYR A 64 4.56 -9.78 1.38
C TYR A 64 5.83 -9.55 2.24
N LYS A 65 6.84 -10.42 2.17
CA LYS A 65 8.09 -10.29 2.95
C LYS A 65 8.93 -9.08 2.55
N ASP A 66 8.76 -8.60 1.32
CA ASP A 66 9.48 -7.45 0.80
C ASP A 66 8.92 -6.14 1.40
N PHE A 67 7.71 -6.19 1.96
CA PHE A 67 7.11 -5.14 2.76
C PHE A 67 7.38 -5.39 4.25
N SER A 68 8.63 -5.21 4.67
CA SER A 68 8.99 -5.40 6.08
C SER A 68 8.24 -4.42 7.00
N PRO A 69 7.57 -4.88 8.07
CA PRO A 69 7.02 -4.01 9.12
C PRO A 69 8.04 -3.04 9.70
N THR A 70 9.29 -3.48 9.80
CA THR A 70 10.40 -2.68 10.32
C THR A 70 10.72 -1.52 9.36
N SER A 71 10.57 -1.74 8.05
CA SER A 71 10.85 -0.73 7.03
C SER A 71 9.69 0.23 6.81
N LEU A 72 8.44 -0.25 6.91
CA LEU A 72 7.24 0.57 6.66
C LEU A 72 6.58 1.13 7.93
N GLY A 73 6.86 0.53 9.09
CA GLY A 73 6.22 0.86 10.37
C GLY A 73 4.80 0.31 10.53
N PHE A 74 4.41 -0.70 9.74
CA PHE A 74 3.03 -1.23 9.71
C PHE A 74 2.98 -2.71 10.05
N SER A 75 1.88 -3.14 10.69
CA SER A 75 1.67 -4.55 10.99
C SER A 75 1.47 -5.39 9.73
N ASN A 76 1.87 -6.66 9.79
CA ASN A 76 1.63 -7.64 8.71
C ASN A 76 0.17 -7.74 8.31
N THR A 77 -0.71 -7.68 9.31
CA THR A 77 -2.16 -7.72 9.10
C THR A 77 -2.62 -6.51 8.30
N SER A 78 -2.09 -5.31 8.58
CA SER A 78 -2.41 -4.10 7.82
C SER A 78 -1.96 -4.23 6.37
N ILE A 79 -0.68 -4.57 6.15
CA ILE A 79 -0.11 -4.74 4.81
C ILE A 79 -0.89 -5.80 4.01
N SER A 80 -1.19 -6.96 4.61
CA SER A 80 -1.96 -8.01 3.94
C SER A 80 -3.39 -7.57 3.61
N SER A 81 -4.04 -6.79 4.47
CA SER A 81 -5.38 -6.24 4.21
C SER A 81 -5.33 -5.25 3.04
N ASP A 82 -4.32 -4.38 3.02
CA ASP A 82 -4.14 -3.34 2.00
C ASP A 82 -3.81 -3.95 0.64
N LEU A 83 -2.92 -4.94 0.57
CA LEU A 83 -2.61 -5.64 -0.68
C LEU A 83 -3.86 -6.33 -1.27
N LYS A 84 -4.66 -7.01 -0.45
CA LYS A 84 -5.94 -7.60 -0.90
C LYS A 84 -6.93 -6.55 -1.38
N PHE A 85 -6.96 -5.40 -0.71
CA PHE A 85 -7.79 -4.28 -1.14
C PHE A 85 -7.32 -3.72 -2.49
N PHE A 86 -6.02 -3.46 -2.67
CA PHE A 86 -5.44 -3.00 -3.94
C PHE A 86 -5.68 -3.98 -5.08
N GLU A 87 -5.61 -5.27 -4.80
CA GLU A 87 -5.96 -6.31 -5.76
C GLU A 87 -7.44 -6.21 -6.15
N SER A 88 -8.33 -6.05 -5.18
CA SER A 88 -9.77 -5.96 -5.43
C SER A 88 -10.20 -4.74 -6.25
N ILE A 89 -9.41 -3.66 -6.22
CA ILE A 89 -9.63 -2.48 -7.06
C ILE A 89 -8.72 -2.49 -8.31
N GLY A 90 -7.94 -3.54 -8.57
CA GLY A 90 -7.15 -3.66 -9.81
C GLY A 90 -5.88 -2.80 -9.87
N LEU A 91 -5.38 -2.26 -8.75
CA LEU A 91 -4.06 -1.62 -8.69
C LEU A 91 -2.93 -2.66 -8.73
N ILE A 92 -3.17 -3.85 -8.20
CA ILE A 92 -2.23 -4.97 -8.27
C ILE A 92 -2.95 -6.23 -8.71
N LYS A 93 -2.20 -7.27 -9.07
CA LYS A 93 -2.69 -8.62 -9.34
C LYS A 93 -1.88 -9.63 -8.52
N SER A 94 -2.50 -10.73 -8.10
CA SER A 94 -1.80 -11.86 -7.47
C SER A 94 -1.67 -13.03 -8.45
N PRO A 95 -0.57 -13.11 -9.25
CA PRO A 95 -0.38 -14.21 -10.20
C PRO A 95 -0.25 -15.57 -9.51
N LYS A 96 0.18 -15.57 -8.24
CA LYS A 96 0.31 -16.74 -7.39
C LYS A 96 0.10 -16.32 -5.94
N ASN A 97 -0.47 -17.19 -5.11
CA ASN A 97 -0.66 -16.94 -3.68
C ASN A 97 0.58 -16.30 -3.04
N SER A 98 0.40 -15.13 -2.43
CA SER A 98 1.43 -14.34 -1.73
C SER A 98 2.48 -13.64 -2.61
N TYR A 99 2.31 -13.68 -3.93
CA TYR A 99 3.03 -12.88 -4.91
C TYR A 99 2.11 -11.81 -5.45
N TYR A 100 2.65 -10.61 -5.64
CA TYR A 100 1.93 -9.44 -6.10
C TYR A 100 2.72 -8.75 -7.19
N GLU A 101 2.01 -8.25 -8.18
CA GLU A 101 2.57 -7.45 -9.27
C GLU A 101 1.69 -6.21 -9.45
N LEU A 102 2.31 -5.06 -9.73
CA LEU A 102 1.56 -3.87 -10.15
C LEU A 102 0.88 -4.16 -11.49
N THR A 103 -0.39 -3.76 -11.62
CA THR A 103 -0.99 -3.61 -12.95
C THR A 103 -0.37 -2.40 -13.64
N GLU A 104 -0.55 -2.24 -14.95
CA GLU A 104 -0.08 -1.03 -15.65
C GLU A 104 -0.66 0.25 -15.03
N VAL A 105 -1.94 0.20 -14.65
CA VAL A 105 -2.62 1.32 -13.99
C VAL A 105 -2.05 1.56 -12.59
N GLY A 106 -1.80 0.49 -11.82
CA GLY A 106 -1.17 0.59 -10.51
C GLY A 106 0.27 1.12 -10.57
N TYR A 107 1.03 0.72 -11.58
CA TYR A 107 2.40 1.21 -11.82
C TYR A 107 2.37 2.71 -12.08
N ASN A 108 1.50 3.16 -13.00
CA ASN A 108 1.33 4.59 -13.29
C ASN A 108 0.86 5.37 -12.06
N PHE A 109 -0.09 4.83 -11.28
CA PHE A 109 -0.54 5.45 -10.04
C PHE A 109 0.61 5.62 -9.03
N ALA A 110 1.39 4.56 -8.81
CA ALA A 110 2.51 4.58 -7.87
C ALA A 110 3.66 5.49 -8.32
N ASP A 111 3.95 5.56 -9.63
CA ASP A 111 4.88 6.52 -10.23
C ASP A 111 4.48 7.97 -9.89
N LYS A 112 3.21 8.33 -10.10
CA LYS A 112 2.73 9.68 -9.78
C LYS A 112 2.80 9.99 -8.29
N LEU A 113 2.50 9.01 -7.43
CA LEU A 113 2.66 9.17 -5.99
C LEU A 113 4.12 9.38 -5.58
N MET A 114 5.07 8.66 -6.19
CA MET A 114 6.49 8.76 -5.87
C MET A 114 7.06 10.15 -6.16
N TYR A 115 6.61 10.78 -7.25
CA TYR A 115 7.05 12.12 -7.68
C TYR A 115 6.11 13.25 -7.22
N ASP A 116 5.28 13.02 -6.21
CA ASP A 116 4.35 14.01 -5.63
C ASP A 116 3.35 14.63 -6.63
N ARG A 117 3.09 13.96 -7.75
CA ARG A 117 2.10 14.34 -8.78
C ARG A 117 0.70 13.90 -8.35
N THR A 118 0.27 14.38 -7.19
CA THR A 118 -0.96 13.93 -6.50
C THR A 118 -2.22 14.09 -7.34
N ASP A 119 -2.36 15.20 -8.07
CA ASP A 119 -3.55 15.43 -8.91
C ASP A 119 -3.67 14.40 -10.04
N GLU A 120 -2.55 14.02 -10.66
CA GLU A 120 -2.54 12.97 -11.68
C GLU A 120 -2.83 11.59 -11.07
N ALA A 121 -2.28 11.31 -9.88
CA ALA A 121 -2.59 10.10 -9.14
C ALA A 121 -4.09 9.99 -8.83
N LYS A 122 -4.73 11.10 -8.42
CA LYS A 122 -6.19 11.18 -8.19
C LYS A 122 -6.97 10.88 -9.47
N GLN A 123 -6.56 11.40 -10.62
CA GLN A 123 -7.24 11.11 -11.90
C GLN A 123 -7.14 9.63 -12.30
N ILE A 124 -5.98 9.01 -12.09
CA ILE A 124 -5.79 7.57 -12.35
C ILE A 124 -6.71 6.76 -11.42
N LEU A 125 -6.69 7.08 -10.12
CA LEU A 125 -7.49 6.38 -9.14
C LEU A 125 -8.99 6.57 -9.38
N LYS A 126 -9.43 7.77 -9.77
CA LYS A 126 -10.82 8.09 -10.14
C LYS A 126 -11.35 7.14 -11.21
N LYS A 127 -10.57 6.90 -12.29
CA LYS A 127 -10.95 5.99 -13.38
C LYS A 127 -11.14 4.55 -12.94
N ILE A 128 -10.38 4.11 -11.93
CA ILE A 128 -10.46 2.76 -11.39
C ILE A 128 -11.63 2.63 -10.42
N LEU A 129 -11.78 3.61 -9.53
CA LEU A 129 -12.74 3.53 -8.44
C LEU A 129 -14.19 3.56 -8.92
N VAL A 130 -14.48 4.09 -10.11
CA VAL A 130 -15.86 4.06 -10.63
C VAL A 130 -16.37 2.66 -10.91
N ASP A 131 -15.49 1.70 -11.13
CA ASP A 131 -15.87 0.31 -11.28
C ASP A 131 -15.95 -0.46 -9.96
N SER A 132 -15.49 0.15 -8.87
CA SER A 132 -15.48 -0.48 -7.55
C SER A 132 -16.88 -0.70 -6.99
N TRP A 133 -17.03 -1.78 -6.21
CA TRP A 133 -18.31 -2.11 -5.57
C TRP A 133 -18.80 -1.01 -4.63
N PHE A 134 -17.87 -0.32 -3.93
CA PHE A 134 -18.22 0.69 -2.94
C PHE A 134 -18.59 2.03 -3.59
N TYR A 135 -17.99 2.39 -4.72
CA TYR A 135 -18.48 3.53 -5.51
C TYR A 135 -19.88 3.27 -6.05
N LYS A 136 -20.10 2.13 -6.73
CA LYS A 136 -21.43 1.75 -7.26
C LYS A 136 -22.51 1.78 -6.18
N LYS A 137 -22.15 1.36 -4.97
CA LYS A 137 -23.03 1.42 -3.79
C LYS A 137 -23.31 2.86 -3.33
N ALA A 138 -22.29 3.71 -3.25
CA ALA A 138 -22.44 5.12 -2.90
C ALA A 138 -23.26 5.88 -3.95
N GLU A 139 -22.96 5.67 -5.24
CA GLU A 139 -23.69 6.24 -6.38
C GLU A 139 -25.17 5.88 -6.32
N THR A 140 -25.49 4.59 -6.14
CA THR A 140 -26.90 4.15 -6.04
C THR A 140 -27.61 4.81 -4.85
N TYR A 141 -26.95 4.89 -3.70
CA TYR A 141 -27.54 5.51 -2.52
C TYR A 141 -27.76 7.01 -2.71
N LEU A 142 -26.78 7.71 -3.28
CA LEU A 142 -26.82 9.15 -3.48
C LEU A 142 -27.69 9.59 -4.67
N ALA A 143 -27.94 8.69 -5.62
CA ALA A 143 -28.94 8.90 -6.67
C ALA A 143 -30.38 8.93 -6.10
N ILE A 144 -30.60 8.31 -4.94
CA ILE A 144 -31.89 8.33 -4.23
C ILE A 144 -31.92 9.44 -3.19
N ASN A 145 -30.79 9.65 -2.50
CA ASN A 145 -30.63 10.63 -1.44
C ASN A 145 -29.59 11.66 -1.91
N ASP A 146 -30.01 12.85 -2.35
CA ASP A 146 -29.12 13.88 -2.91
C ASP A 146 -27.85 14.16 -2.06
N SER A 147 -27.92 13.88 -0.76
CA SER A 147 -26.79 13.86 0.17
C SER A 147 -26.92 12.76 1.20
N ALA A 148 -25.80 12.40 1.84
CA ALA A 148 -25.76 11.44 2.95
C ALA A 148 -24.78 11.89 4.02
N SER A 149 -25.02 11.56 5.28
CA SER A 149 -24.00 11.77 6.30
C SER A 149 -22.85 10.76 6.10
N PHE A 150 -21.65 11.12 6.56
CA PHE A 150 -20.51 10.20 6.59
C PHE A 150 -20.85 8.88 7.29
N LYS A 151 -21.64 8.97 8.36
CA LYS A 151 -22.09 7.81 9.13
C LYS A 151 -22.99 6.89 8.30
N ASP A 152 -23.91 7.44 7.52
CA ASP A 152 -24.84 6.65 6.70
C ASP A 152 -24.09 5.92 5.59
N MET A 153 -23.13 6.58 4.94
CA MET A 153 -22.24 5.92 3.96
C MET A 153 -21.49 4.73 4.57
N VAL A 154 -20.96 4.89 5.79
CA VAL A 154 -20.28 3.80 6.50
C VAL A 154 -21.26 2.64 6.79
N HIS A 155 -22.52 2.91 7.13
CA HIS A 155 -23.52 1.85 7.33
C HIS A 155 -23.85 1.13 6.02
N GLU A 156 -24.00 1.85 4.91
CA GLU A 156 -24.24 1.27 3.60
C GLU A 156 -23.08 0.36 3.15
N PHE A 157 -21.84 0.79 3.36
CA PHE A 157 -20.66 -0.02 3.07
C PHE A 157 -20.55 -1.22 4.01
N ALA A 158 -20.89 -1.07 5.30
CA ALA A 158 -20.91 -2.17 6.24
C ALA A 158 -21.89 -3.27 5.81
N HIS A 159 -23.11 -2.87 5.42
CA HIS A 159 -24.12 -3.78 4.93
C HIS A 159 -23.66 -4.52 3.66
N ALA A 160 -23.12 -3.78 2.68
CA ALA A 160 -22.63 -4.37 1.43
C ALA A 160 -21.45 -5.33 1.64
N ALA A 161 -20.51 -4.99 2.52
CA ALA A 161 -19.33 -5.81 2.82
C ALA A 161 -19.60 -6.95 3.82
N LYS A 162 -20.82 -7.07 4.35
CA LYS A 162 -21.18 -7.96 5.48
C LYS A 162 -20.25 -7.73 6.69
N ALA A 163 -19.86 -6.48 6.91
CA ALA A 163 -18.92 -6.08 7.94
C ALA A 163 -19.65 -5.65 9.22
N GLU A 164 -19.15 -6.10 10.38
CA GLU A 164 -19.62 -5.59 11.67
C GLU A 164 -19.06 -4.19 11.94
N ILE A 165 -19.93 -3.19 12.06
CA ILE A 165 -19.54 -1.79 12.27
C ILE A 165 -18.59 -1.63 13.47
N PRO A 166 -18.86 -2.17 14.68
CA PRO A 166 -17.98 -1.96 15.82
C PRO A 166 -16.54 -2.44 15.61
N LYS A 167 -16.33 -3.42 14.72
CA LYS A 167 -15.02 -3.98 14.41
C LYS A 167 -14.34 -3.28 13.22
N HIS A 168 -15.12 -2.84 12.24
CA HIS A 168 -14.61 -2.40 10.94
C HIS A 168 -14.89 -0.94 10.60
N GLN A 169 -15.48 -0.16 11.50
CA GLN A 169 -15.84 1.24 11.26
C GLN A 169 -14.66 2.06 10.70
N ARG A 170 -13.46 1.89 11.27
CA ARG A 170 -12.25 2.59 10.80
C ARG A 170 -11.90 2.20 9.35
N ASN A 171 -12.01 0.93 9.01
CA ASN A 171 -11.70 0.42 7.68
C ASN A 171 -12.73 0.89 6.63
N LEU A 172 -14.01 0.94 7.02
CA LEU A 172 -15.09 1.42 6.17
C LEU A 172 -15.01 2.92 5.91
N LYS A 173 -14.59 3.70 6.92
CA LYS A 173 -14.31 5.14 6.77
C LYS A 173 -13.30 5.40 5.65
N ILE A 174 -12.26 4.58 5.55
CA ILE A 174 -11.23 4.73 4.52
C ILE A 174 -11.81 4.57 3.11
N LEU A 175 -12.85 3.75 2.90
CA LEU A 175 -13.50 3.65 1.59
C LEU A 175 -14.13 4.99 1.18
N VAL A 176 -14.77 5.70 2.11
CA VAL A 176 -15.29 7.05 1.86
C VAL A 176 -14.13 8.00 1.57
N ASP A 177 -13.05 7.93 2.36
CA ASP A 177 -11.85 8.77 2.15
C ASP A 177 -11.24 8.54 0.75
N TYR A 178 -11.26 7.31 0.23
CA TYR A 178 -10.83 7.00 -1.14
C TYR A 178 -11.69 7.71 -2.19
N LEU A 179 -13.01 7.70 -2.03
CA LEU A 179 -13.93 8.35 -2.96
C LEU A 179 -13.78 9.89 -2.91
N VAL A 180 -13.60 10.45 -1.72
CA VAL A 180 -13.33 11.89 -1.55
C VAL A 180 -11.98 12.25 -2.15
N PHE A 181 -10.93 11.48 -1.86
CA PHE A 181 -9.58 11.73 -2.40
C PHE A 181 -9.57 11.70 -3.94
N ALA A 182 -10.31 10.76 -4.56
CA ALA A 182 -10.44 10.66 -6.00
C ALA A 182 -11.42 11.68 -6.62
N ASN A 183 -11.95 12.62 -5.84
CA ASN A 183 -12.96 13.60 -6.24
C ASN A 183 -14.22 12.96 -6.86
N LEU A 184 -14.59 11.75 -6.41
CA LEU A 184 -15.86 11.10 -6.76
C LEU A 184 -16.99 11.52 -5.83
N LEU A 185 -16.65 11.84 -4.59
CA LEU A 185 -17.53 12.48 -3.62
C LEU A 185 -16.94 13.82 -3.18
N THR A 186 -17.82 14.77 -2.87
CA THR A 186 -17.46 16.02 -2.16
C THR A 186 -17.97 15.94 -0.73
N SER A 187 -17.10 16.26 0.23
CA SER A 187 -17.49 16.46 1.63
C SER A 187 -17.79 17.93 1.86
N THR A 188 -18.92 18.25 2.46
CA THR A 188 -19.22 19.59 2.97
C THR A 188 -18.78 19.73 4.43
N ASP A 189 -18.80 20.95 4.95
CA ASP A 189 -18.40 21.27 6.33
C ASP A 189 -19.30 20.58 7.40
N ASP A 190 -20.49 20.14 7.01
CA ASP A 190 -21.47 19.48 7.89
C ASP A 190 -21.32 17.94 7.96
N ASP A 191 -20.16 17.38 7.61
CA ASP A 191 -19.93 15.92 7.51
C ASP A 191 -20.89 15.20 6.54
N MET A 192 -21.48 15.96 5.61
CA MET A 192 -22.33 15.43 4.54
C MET A 192 -21.50 15.19 3.28
N VAL A 193 -21.84 14.13 2.56
CA VAL A 193 -21.22 13.78 1.28
C VAL A 193 -22.25 13.80 0.15
N THR A 194 -21.83 14.29 -1.00
CA THR A 194 -22.61 14.35 -2.24
C THR A 194 -21.79 13.83 -3.41
N LEU A 195 -22.46 13.44 -4.51
CA LEU A 195 -21.77 13.07 -5.74
C LEU A 195 -21.08 14.29 -6.36
N SER A 196 -19.85 14.09 -6.82
CA SER A 196 -19.14 15.14 -7.56
C SER A 196 -19.72 15.29 -8.97
N ASN A 197 -20.17 16.48 -9.33
CA ASN A 197 -20.76 16.80 -10.65
C ASN A 197 -19.78 16.76 -11.85
N GLY A 198 -18.54 16.31 -11.67
CA GLY A 198 -17.45 16.44 -12.65
C GLY A 198 -17.02 15.13 -13.30
N PHE A 199 -17.96 14.25 -13.67
CA PHE A 199 -17.63 12.98 -14.35
C PHE A 199 -17.70 13.13 -15.88
N ASP A 200 -16.76 13.87 -16.46
CA ASP A 200 -16.51 13.84 -17.92
C ASP A 200 -15.65 12.60 -18.24
N ILE A 201 -16.29 11.44 -18.41
CA ILE A 201 -15.63 10.33 -19.10
C ILE A 201 -15.64 10.69 -20.58
N SER A 202 -14.52 11.21 -21.09
CA SER A 202 -14.28 11.19 -22.53
C SER A 202 -13.91 9.75 -22.93
N GLU A 203 -14.93 8.89 -23.05
CA GLU A 203 -14.84 7.63 -23.78
C GLU A 203 -15.25 7.92 -25.23
N LYS A 204 -14.26 8.18 -26.08
CA LYS A 204 -14.38 7.88 -27.51
C LYS A 204 -13.38 6.78 -27.83
N THR A 205 -13.83 5.55 -27.68
CA THR A 205 -13.22 4.42 -28.37
C THR A 205 -13.93 4.33 -29.71
N ASP A 206 -13.35 4.97 -30.73
CA ASP A 206 -13.78 4.83 -32.11
C ASP A 206 -13.71 3.35 -32.49
N VAL A 207 -14.87 2.75 -32.74
CA VAL A 207 -15.00 1.48 -33.44
C VAL A 207 -14.69 1.77 -34.92
N PRO A 208 -13.69 1.13 -35.55
CA PRO A 208 -13.56 1.19 -37.00
C PRO A 208 -14.57 0.22 -37.59
N GLU A 209 -15.67 0.78 -38.06
CA GLU A 209 -16.60 0.12 -38.96
C GLU A 209 -15.88 -0.25 -40.27
N LYS A 210 -16.16 -1.46 -40.71
CA LYS A 210 -15.52 -2.17 -41.81
C LYS A 210 -16.08 -1.67 -43.14
N SER A 211 -15.26 -1.08 -44.00
CA SER A 211 -15.59 -0.96 -45.43
C SER A 211 -14.35 -0.89 -46.33
N THR A 212 -14.16 -2.00 -47.06
CA THR A 212 -13.71 -2.16 -48.46
C THR A 212 -12.68 -1.21 -49.07
N GLU A 213 -11.56 -1.82 -49.45
CA GLU A 213 -10.78 -1.66 -50.70
C GLU A 213 -10.90 -0.33 -51.46
N LYS A 214 -9.76 0.36 -51.60
CA LYS A 214 -9.13 0.57 -52.92
C LYS A 214 -7.65 0.87 -52.80
N LEU A 215 -6.91 0.13 -53.61
CA LEU A 215 -5.49 0.17 -53.94
C LEU A 215 -5.15 1.49 -54.65
N TYR A 216 -4.08 2.17 -54.26
CA TYR A 216 -3.20 2.93 -55.17
C TYR A 216 -1.83 3.15 -54.53
N ASP A 217 -0.81 2.63 -55.22
CA ASP A 217 0.59 3.02 -55.06
C ASP A 217 0.76 4.51 -55.38
N ASN A 218 1.63 5.20 -54.61
CA ASN A 218 2.60 6.10 -55.24
C ASN A 218 3.77 6.41 -54.30
N ASP A 219 4.92 6.07 -54.87
CA ASP A 219 6.28 6.36 -54.46
C ASP A 219 6.59 7.87 -54.35
N SER A 220 7.62 8.15 -53.54
CA SER A 220 8.55 9.29 -53.67
C SER A 220 8.06 10.71 -53.30
N LEU A 221 8.53 11.24 -52.16
CA LEU A 221 9.71 12.13 -52.16
C LEU A 221 10.01 12.71 -50.76
N THR A 222 11.27 12.53 -50.40
CA THR A 222 12.11 13.28 -49.47
C THR A 222 11.87 14.80 -49.46
N SER A 223 11.91 15.41 -48.27
CA SER A 223 13.05 16.25 -47.81
C SER A 223 12.62 17.35 -46.83
N ALA A 224 13.55 17.67 -45.93
CA ALA A 224 13.60 18.87 -45.10
C ALA A 224 12.61 18.97 -43.93
N ILE A 225 13.09 18.62 -42.73
CA ILE A 225 13.30 19.62 -41.65
C ILE A 225 14.52 19.15 -40.85
N LYS A 226 15.62 19.90 -41.05
CA LYS A 226 16.85 19.86 -40.28
C LYS A 226 16.86 21.17 -39.50
N SER A 227 16.66 21.14 -38.19
CA SER A 227 17.03 22.26 -37.32
C SER A 227 17.25 21.83 -35.88
N ILE A 228 18.48 21.39 -35.63
CA ILE A 228 19.35 21.87 -34.56
C ILE A 228 18.67 22.08 -33.20
N ARG A 229 18.88 21.14 -32.28
CA ARG A 229 19.10 21.50 -30.87
C ARG A 229 20.25 20.69 -30.29
N LYS A 230 21.17 21.47 -29.73
CA LYS A 230 22.50 21.17 -29.24
C LYS A 230 22.45 20.15 -28.09
N GLU A 231 23.24 19.10 -28.22
CA GLU A 231 23.56 18.15 -27.16
C GLU A 231 24.30 18.88 -26.03
N THR A 232 23.82 18.69 -24.80
CA THR A 232 24.66 18.80 -23.60
C THR A 232 24.66 17.41 -22.99
N SER A 233 25.68 16.62 -23.34
CA SER A 233 26.00 15.34 -22.75
C SER A 233 26.40 15.56 -21.28
N ILE A 234 25.53 15.15 -20.36
CA ILE A 234 25.90 14.90 -18.96
C ILE A 234 26.24 13.41 -18.91
N GLU A 235 27.53 13.12 -18.84
CA GLU A 235 28.05 11.78 -18.62
C GLU A 235 27.66 11.37 -17.19
N THR A 236 26.54 10.66 -17.08
CA THR A 236 26.17 9.95 -15.86
C THR A 236 26.89 8.62 -15.93
N VAL A 237 27.98 8.52 -15.18
CA VAL A 237 28.69 7.25 -15.00
C VAL A 237 27.77 6.35 -14.17
N ASP A 238 27.09 5.43 -14.85
CA ASP A 238 26.45 4.26 -14.24
C ASP A 238 27.55 3.44 -13.56
N GLN A 239 27.70 3.60 -12.24
CA GLN A 239 28.34 2.58 -11.42
C GLN A 239 27.24 1.76 -10.75
N GLU A 240 27.13 0.49 -11.15
CA GLU A 240 26.34 -0.49 -10.44
C GLU A 240 26.72 -0.49 -8.95
N PRO A 241 25.76 -0.48 -8.01
CA PRO A 241 26.07 -0.67 -6.60
C PRO A 241 26.63 -2.09 -6.42
N LEU A 242 27.93 -2.18 -6.15
CA LEU A 242 28.59 -3.41 -5.75
C LEU A 242 28.02 -3.88 -4.40
N ILE A 243 27.10 -4.83 -4.41
CA ILE A 243 26.62 -5.52 -3.21
C ILE A 243 27.63 -6.61 -2.86
N ALA A 244 28.59 -6.31 -1.99
CA ALA A 244 29.47 -7.31 -1.40
C ALA A 244 28.75 -8.04 -0.26
N THR A 245 28.37 -9.31 -0.47
CA THR A 245 27.85 -10.17 0.61
C THR A 245 29.01 -10.91 1.27
N LEU A 246 29.45 -10.42 2.44
CA LEU A 246 30.45 -11.11 3.27
C LEU A 246 29.78 -12.26 4.04
N LYS A 247 29.92 -13.49 3.54
CA LYS A 247 29.59 -14.69 4.33
C LYS A 247 30.78 -15.06 5.21
N VAL A 248 30.67 -14.74 6.50
CA VAL A 248 31.61 -15.23 7.52
C VAL A 248 31.14 -16.61 7.99
N ASN A 249 31.80 -17.66 7.52
CA ASN A 249 31.55 -19.02 8.02
C ASN A 249 32.33 -19.23 9.33
N ASN A 250 31.61 -19.33 10.45
CA ASN A 250 32.09 -19.76 11.77
C ASN A 250 33.36 -19.03 12.27
N PRO A 251 33.26 -17.80 12.80
CA PRO A 251 34.37 -17.18 13.50
C PRO A 251 34.63 -17.89 14.83
N SER A 252 35.86 -18.37 15.06
CA SER A 252 36.30 -18.81 16.37
C SER A 252 36.28 -17.62 17.34
N ALA A 253 35.95 -17.87 18.63
CA ALA A 253 35.61 -16.88 19.65
C ALA A 253 36.69 -15.84 20.02
N SER A 254 37.76 -15.67 19.25
CA SER A 254 38.88 -14.75 19.54
C SER A 254 39.41 -13.98 18.33
N THR A 255 38.65 -13.88 17.23
CA THR A 255 39.11 -13.13 16.05
C THR A 255 38.42 -11.78 15.98
N ASN A 256 39.18 -10.69 16.21
CA ASN A 256 38.71 -9.33 15.94
C ASN A 256 38.48 -9.18 14.42
N ILE A 257 37.24 -8.96 14.02
CA ILE A 257 36.88 -8.70 12.62
C ILE A 257 36.86 -7.18 12.45
N ASN A 258 37.80 -6.65 11.69
CA ASN A 258 37.75 -5.26 11.25
C ASN A 258 36.86 -5.19 10.00
N VAL A 259 35.81 -4.37 10.06
CA VAL A 259 34.90 -4.12 8.94
C VAL A 259 35.03 -2.66 8.52
N ASP A 260 35.45 -2.43 7.28
CA ASP A 260 35.47 -1.10 6.68
C ASP A 260 34.12 -0.85 5.99
N ILE A 261 33.41 0.20 6.41
CA ILE A 261 32.10 0.58 5.85
C ILE A 261 32.28 1.89 5.09
N SER A 262 31.90 1.89 3.81
CA SER A 262 31.83 3.10 2.97
C SER A 262 30.38 3.55 2.82
N ILE A 263 30.11 4.83 3.09
CA ILE A 263 28.76 5.42 3.05
C ILE A 263 28.76 6.59 2.06
N SER A 264 27.87 6.54 1.08
CA SER A 264 27.62 7.64 0.15
C SER A 264 26.41 8.46 0.62
N LEU A 265 26.61 9.75 0.87
CA LEU A 265 25.55 10.69 1.21
C LEU A 265 25.27 11.62 0.02
N GLU A 266 24.02 11.66 -0.41
CA GLU A 266 23.55 12.64 -1.39
C GLU A 266 23.27 13.97 -0.67
N ILE A 267 23.95 15.03 -1.09
CA ILE A 267 23.81 16.38 -0.53
C ILE A 267 23.02 17.23 -1.52
N THR A 268 21.88 17.76 -1.08
CA THR A 268 21.08 18.69 -1.89
C THR A 268 21.47 20.15 -1.59
N PRO A 269 21.26 21.10 -2.54
CA PRO A 269 21.75 22.48 -2.41
C PRO A 269 21.18 23.27 -1.22
N ASP A 270 20.08 22.80 -0.65
CA ASP A 270 19.36 23.36 0.49
C ASP A 270 19.87 22.84 1.84
N MET A 271 20.75 21.83 1.87
CA MET A 271 21.27 21.29 3.12
C MET A 271 22.34 22.19 3.72
N THR A 272 22.16 22.55 4.99
CA THR A 272 23.18 23.28 5.74
C THR A 272 24.26 22.32 6.25
N PRO A 273 25.47 22.83 6.58
CA PRO A 273 26.51 22.01 7.21
C PRO A 273 26.05 21.30 8.49
N ASP A 274 25.13 21.92 9.25
CA ASP A 274 24.56 21.34 10.46
C ASP A 274 23.63 20.16 10.15
N ASP A 275 22.88 20.22 9.04
CA ASP A 275 22.04 19.10 8.58
C ASP A 275 22.88 17.89 8.17
N ILE A 276 24.00 18.13 7.47
CA ILE A 276 24.95 17.09 7.06
C ILE A 276 25.56 16.45 8.31
N LYS A 277 26.00 17.27 9.27
CA LYS A 277 26.58 16.80 10.53
C LYS A 277 25.56 15.99 11.34
N GLY A 278 24.33 16.47 11.48
CA GLY A 278 23.27 15.76 12.20
C GLY A 278 22.96 14.39 11.60
N LYS A 279 22.97 14.27 10.26
CA LYS A 279 22.79 12.97 9.59
C LYS A 279 23.98 12.03 9.83
N LEU A 280 25.21 12.52 9.80
CA LEU A 280 26.40 11.73 10.11
C LEU A 280 26.39 11.25 11.57
N ASP A 281 26.06 12.12 12.52
CA ASP A 281 25.99 11.78 13.94
C ASP A 281 24.90 10.73 14.22
N ALA A 282 23.76 10.80 13.52
CA ALA A 282 22.70 9.80 13.62
C ALA A 282 23.14 8.43 13.12
N ILE A 283 23.86 8.37 11.99
CA ILE A 283 24.42 7.14 11.44
C ILE A 283 25.44 6.54 12.41
N ILE A 284 26.39 7.35 12.90
CA ILE A 284 27.41 6.90 13.87
C ILE A 284 26.77 6.38 15.15
N SER A 285 25.74 7.06 15.68
CA SER A 285 25.03 6.61 16.88
C SER A 285 24.32 5.28 16.66
N SER A 286 23.66 5.09 15.50
CA SER A 286 22.98 3.83 15.18
C SER A 286 23.91 2.62 15.10
N LEU A 287 25.19 2.84 14.78
CA LEU A 287 26.22 1.80 14.75
C LEU A 287 26.77 1.47 16.15
N LYS A 288 26.73 2.43 17.09
CA LYS A 288 27.20 2.23 18.47
C LYS A 288 26.16 1.58 19.37
N ASP A 289 24.88 1.85 19.14
CA ASP A 289 23.78 1.31 19.98
C ASP A 289 23.49 -0.19 19.74
N GLN A 290 24.26 -0.86 18.87
CA GLN A 290 24.13 -2.30 18.59
C GLN A 290 25.22 -3.18 19.24
N GLU A 291 26.12 -2.59 20.04
CA GLU A 291 27.03 -3.31 20.95
C GLU A 291 26.37 -3.57 22.32
#